data_AF-A0A7Z9T116-F1
#
_entry.id   AF-A0A7Z9T116-F1
#
_cell.length_a   1.000
_cell.length_b   1.000
_cell.length_c   1.000
_cell.angle_alpha   90.00
_cell.angle_beta   90.00
_cell.angle_gamma   90.00
#
_symmetry.space_group_name_H-M   'P 1'
#
loop_
_entity.id
_entity.type
_entity.pdbx_description
1 polymer ?
#
loop_
_entity_poly.entity_id
_entity_poly.type
_entity_poly.pdbx_seq_one_letter_code
_entity_poly.pdbx_strand_id
1 'polypeptide(L)'
;MHQKNSTTYCTLKFLRYLLCRFPRKTTLRLGIRLGRFAYDHLRIRQRKALEQLRKGFPRRTETYYNAILKKTYEHFGKVILDTIHLESLDLDRFVTVIGEDSLPPPESKEGMILLTGHFGNWE
;
A
#
# COMPACT_ATOMS: atom_id res chain seq x y z
N MET A 1 14.65 -29.61 -4.55
CA MET A 1 13.50 -28.74 -4.88
C MET A 1 13.86 -27.24 -4.81
N HIS A 2 14.86 -26.74 -5.56
CA HIS A 2 15.34 -25.35 -5.44
C HIS A 2 15.33 -24.49 -6.72
N GLN A 3 14.88 -24.99 -7.86
CA GLN A 3 14.92 -24.21 -9.13
C GLN A 3 13.76 -23.21 -9.32
N LYS A 4 12.65 -23.33 -8.58
CA LYS A 4 11.43 -22.51 -8.80
C LYS A 4 11.58 -21.02 -8.43
N ASN A 5 12.63 -20.64 -7.70
CA ASN A 5 12.80 -19.28 -7.18
C ASN A 5 13.52 -18.35 -8.15
N SER A 6 14.35 -18.88 -9.07
CA SER A 6 15.16 -18.05 -9.97
C SER A 6 14.31 -17.32 -11.01
N THR A 7 13.35 -18.00 -11.64
CA THR A 7 12.47 -17.39 -12.64
C THR A 7 11.57 -16.31 -12.04
N THR A 8 10.91 -16.59 -10.91
CA THR A 8 10.06 -15.61 -10.21
C THR A 8 10.88 -14.39 -9.79
N TYR A 9 12.08 -14.60 -9.24
CA TYR A 9 12.99 -13.54 -8.85
C TYR A 9 13.44 -12.68 -10.04
N CYS A 10 13.86 -13.30 -11.14
CA CYS A 10 14.25 -12.60 -12.36
C CYS A 10 13.08 -11.80 -12.94
N THR A 11 11.87 -12.37 -12.95
CA THR A 11 10.66 -11.67 -13.40
C THR A 11 10.36 -10.45 -12.54
N LEU A 12 10.42 -10.58 -11.22
CA LEU A 12 10.20 -9.46 -10.30
C LEU A 12 11.28 -8.38 -10.45
N LYS A 13 12.55 -8.76 -10.61
CA LYS A 13 13.64 -7.82 -10.89
C LYS A 13 13.45 -7.09 -12.20
N PHE A 14 13.07 -7.81 -13.26
CA PHE A 14 12.81 -7.21 -14.56
C PHE A 14 11.61 -6.25 -14.51
N LEU A 15 10.52 -6.66 -13.86
CA LEU A 15 9.35 -5.80 -13.67
C LEU A 15 9.70 -4.54 -12.88
N ARG A 16 10.47 -4.67 -11.79
CA ARG A 16 11.00 -3.53 -11.04
C ARG A 16 11.84 -2.62 -11.94
N TYR A 17 12.79 -3.19 -12.69
CA TYR A 17 13.65 -2.43 -13.62
C TYR A 17 12.83 -1.62 -14.64
N LEU A 18 11.75 -2.18 -15.16
CA LEU A 18 10.83 -1.47 -16.06
C LEU A 18 10.03 -0.40 -15.32
N LEU A 19 9.43 -0.73 -14.17
CA LEU A 19 8.56 0.19 -13.43
C LEU A 19 9.31 1.35 -12.78
N CYS A 20 10.57 1.16 -12.38
CA CYS A 20 11.45 2.19 -11.85
C CYS A 20 11.94 3.18 -12.92
N ARG A 21 11.85 2.85 -14.21
CA ARG A 21 12.12 3.81 -15.30
C ARG A 21 11.02 4.85 -15.47
N PHE A 22 9.80 4.54 -15.03
CA PHE A 22 8.71 5.49 -15.07
C PHE A 22 8.80 6.47 -13.90
N PRO A 23 8.45 7.75 -14.09
CA PRO A 23 8.30 8.67 -12.98
C PRO A 23 7.28 8.13 -11.97
N ARG A 24 7.57 8.23 -10.67
CA ARG A 24 6.70 7.74 -9.57
C ARG A 24 5.22 8.16 -9.75
N LYS A 25 4.95 9.39 -10.17
CA LYS A 25 3.59 9.89 -10.46
C LYS A 25 2.85 9.02 -11.49
N THR A 26 3.54 8.53 -12.52
CA THR A 26 2.99 7.64 -13.54
C THR A 26 2.71 6.26 -12.97
N THR A 27 3.64 5.72 -12.18
CA THR A 27 3.48 4.42 -11.50
C THR A 27 2.29 4.45 -10.53
N LEU A 28 2.11 5.51 -9.75
CA LEU A 28 0.94 5.69 -8.90
C LEU A 28 -0.38 5.73 -9.69
N ARG A 29 -0.41 6.42 -10.84
CA ARG A 29 -1.59 6.43 -11.71
C ARG A 29 -1.89 5.05 -12.29
N LEU A 30 -0.86 4.30 -12.67
CA LEU A 30 -1.01 2.92 -13.09
C LEU A 30 -1.59 2.06 -11.95
N GLY A 31 -1.16 2.30 -10.72
CA GLY A 31 -1.66 1.62 -9.52
C GLY A 31 -3.14 1.87 -9.29
N ILE A 32 -3.60 3.12 -9.43
CA ILE A 32 -5.03 3.46 -9.37
C ILE A 32 -5.82 2.69 -10.44
N ARG A 33 -5.31 2.65 -11.68
CA ARG A 33 -5.98 1.94 -12.79
C ARG A 33 -6.03 0.43 -12.53
N LEU A 34 -4.95 -0.16 -12.02
CA LEU A 34 -4.88 -1.56 -11.63
C LEU A 34 -5.89 -1.87 -10.50
N GLY A 35 -5.98 -1.00 -9.50
CA GLY A 35 -6.96 -1.10 -8.43
C GLY A 35 -8.40 -1.05 -8.94
N ARG A 36 -8.72 -0.11 -9.85
CA ARG A 36 -10.04 -0.05 -10.51
C ARG A 36 -10.34 -1.32 -11.28
N PHE A 37 -9.39 -1.80 -12.08
CA PHE A 37 -9.53 -3.05 -12.81
C PHE A 37 -9.83 -4.23 -11.86
N ALA A 38 -9.11 -4.33 -10.74
CA ALA A 38 -9.36 -5.36 -9.75
C ALA A 38 -10.75 -5.22 -9.08
N TYR A 39 -11.21 -4.00 -8.85
CA TYR A 39 -12.55 -3.72 -8.33
C TYR A 39 -13.65 -4.16 -9.32
N ASP A 40 -13.51 -3.79 -10.60
CA ASP A 40 -14.55 -4.02 -11.61
C ASP A 40 -14.59 -5.49 -12.09
N HIS A 41 -13.42 -6.14 -12.24
CA HIS A 41 -13.32 -7.46 -12.88
C HIS A 41 -13.00 -8.61 -11.93
N LEU A 42 -12.11 -8.40 -10.94
CA LEU A 42 -11.66 -9.49 -10.07
C LEU A 42 -12.53 -9.63 -8.82
N ARG A 43 -13.07 -8.51 -8.31
CA ARG A 43 -14.01 -8.45 -7.18
C ARG A 43 -13.52 -9.19 -5.92
N ILE A 44 -12.18 -9.28 -5.75
CA ILE A 44 -11.52 -10.09 -4.73
C ILE A 44 -11.96 -9.60 -3.35
N ARG A 45 -12.66 -10.45 -2.59
CA ARG A 45 -13.12 -10.17 -1.21
C ARG A 45 -14.01 -8.93 -1.06
N GLN A 46 -14.62 -8.43 -2.14
CA GLN A 46 -15.45 -7.22 -2.15
C GLN A 46 -16.57 -7.28 -1.09
N ARG A 47 -17.26 -8.42 -1.00
CA ARG A 47 -18.33 -8.66 -0.02
C ARG A 47 -17.85 -8.52 1.43
N LYS A 48 -16.75 -9.19 1.78
CA LYS A 48 -16.16 -9.13 3.13
C LYS A 48 -15.73 -7.71 3.47
N ALA A 49 -15.11 -7.00 2.53
CA ALA A 49 -14.70 -5.62 2.74
C ALA A 49 -15.90 -4.69 2.99
N LEU A 50 -17.00 -4.84 2.25
CA LEU A 50 -18.25 -4.11 2.50
C LEU A 50 -18.85 -4.43 3.87
N GLU A 51 -18.90 -5.71 4.25
CA GLU A 51 -19.39 -6.13 5.58
C GLU A 51 -18.55 -5.48 6.70
N GLN A 52 -17.23 -5.41 6.55
CA GLN A 52 -16.35 -4.74 7.52
C GLN A 52 -16.56 -3.22 7.54
N LEU A 53 -16.76 -2.58 6.38
CA LEU A 53 -17.07 -1.15 6.32
C LEU A 53 -18.39 -0.82 7.04
N ARG A 54 -19.43 -1.64 6.86
CA ARG A 54 -20.71 -1.48 7.57
C ARG A 54 -20.55 -1.68 9.08
N LYS A 55 -19.74 -2.65 9.51
CA LYS A 55 -19.46 -2.87 10.94
C LYS A 55 -18.67 -1.73 11.57
N GLY A 56 -17.63 -1.23 10.88
CA GLY A 56 -16.77 -0.16 11.38
C GLY A 56 -17.42 1.22 11.32
N PHE A 57 -18.35 1.46 10.39
CA PHE A 57 -18.98 2.76 10.18
C PHE A 57 -20.51 2.66 10.03
N PRO A 58 -21.25 2.13 11.02
CA PRO A 58 -22.62 1.63 10.86
C PRO A 58 -23.67 2.67 10.44
N ARG A 59 -23.42 3.96 10.64
CA ARG A 59 -24.37 5.04 10.33
C ARG A 59 -24.13 5.70 8.96
N ARG A 60 -23.37 5.06 8.07
CA ARG A 60 -23.10 5.58 6.73
C ARG A 60 -24.03 4.96 5.69
N THR A 61 -24.16 5.65 4.56
CA THR A 61 -25.00 5.26 3.42
C THR A 61 -24.32 4.24 2.52
N GLU A 62 -25.09 3.46 1.74
CA GLU A 62 -24.54 2.54 0.73
C GLU A 62 -23.66 3.22 -0.33
N THR A 63 -23.99 4.46 -0.73
CA THR A 63 -23.15 5.25 -1.63
C THR A 63 -21.76 5.51 -1.04
N TYR A 64 -21.70 5.86 0.25
CA TYR A 64 -20.45 6.00 1.00
C TYR A 64 -19.66 4.69 1.02
N TYR A 65 -20.29 3.56 1.39
CA TYR A 65 -19.56 2.28 1.48
C TYR A 65 -18.98 1.85 0.13
N ASN A 66 -19.75 1.98 -0.95
CA ASN A 66 -19.27 1.65 -2.29
C ASN A 66 -18.16 2.60 -2.77
N ALA A 67 -18.27 3.90 -2.47
CA ALA A 67 -17.23 4.87 -2.80
C ALA A 67 -15.92 4.60 -2.02
N ILE A 68 -16.01 4.32 -0.72
CA ILE A 68 -14.85 3.96 0.10
C ILE A 68 -14.25 2.65 -0.39
N LEU A 69 -15.07 1.63 -0.65
CA LEU A 69 -14.60 0.35 -1.17
C LEU A 69 -13.79 0.55 -2.46
N LYS A 70 -14.33 1.27 -3.45
CA LYS A 70 -13.61 1.54 -4.70
C LYS A 70 -12.28 2.27 -4.44
N LYS A 71 -12.29 3.29 -3.59
CA LYS A 71 -11.06 4.01 -3.18
C LYS A 71 -10.05 3.11 -2.46
N THR A 72 -10.51 2.12 -1.70
CA THR A 72 -9.65 1.14 -1.04
C THR A 72 -8.93 0.25 -2.07
N TYR A 73 -9.61 -0.20 -3.12
CA TYR A 73 -8.94 -0.93 -4.22
C TYR A 73 -7.93 -0.05 -4.95
N GLU A 74 -8.30 1.20 -5.26
CA GLU A 74 -7.37 2.18 -5.85
C GLU A 74 -6.16 2.44 -4.95
N HIS A 75 -6.36 2.48 -3.64
CA HIS A 75 -5.30 2.66 -2.65
C HIS A 75 -4.34 1.47 -2.64
N PHE A 76 -4.83 0.23 -2.54
CA PHE A 76 -3.95 -0.94 -2.57
C PHE A 76 -3.22 -1.09 -3.90
N GLY A 77 -3.88 -0.76 -5.02
CA GLY A 77 -3.20 -0.70 -6.31
C GLY A 77 -2.06 0.32 -6.35
N LYS A 78 -2.24 1.49 -5.72
CA LYS A 78 -1.14 2.46 -5.53
C LYS A 78 -0.03 1.89 -4.65
N VAL A 79 -0.37 1.38 -3.46
CA VAL A 79 0.60 0.84 -2.49
C VAL A 79 1.48 -0.22 -3.14
N ILE A 80 0.88 -1.23 -3.79
CA ILE A 80 1.62 -2.32 -4.45
C ILE A 80 2.65 -1.79 -5.45
N LEU A 81 2.29 -0.80 -6.26
CA LEU A 81 3.22 -0.26 -7.25
C LEU A 81 4.19 0.79 -6.66
N ASP A 82 3.83 1.44 -5.56
CA ASP A 82 4.69 2.39 -4.87
C ASP A 82 5.81 1.67 -4.11
N THR A 83 5.52 0.52 -3.49
CA THR A 83 6.51 -0.33 -2.81
C THR A 83 7.65 -0.77 -3.75
N ILE A 84 7.38 -0.90 -5.05
CA ILE A 84 8.41 -1.23 -6.06
C ILE A 84 9.48 -0.13 -6.15
N HIS A 85 9.13 1.12 -5.85
CA HIS A 85 10.02 2.27 -5.86
C HIS A 85 10.73 2.52 -4.52
N LEU A 86 10.36 1.80 -3.44
CA LEU A 86 10.76 2.10 -2.06
C LEU A 86 12.29 2.18 -1.89
N GLU A 87 13.04 1.21 -2.44
CA GLU A 87 14.51 1.19 -2.36
C GLU A 87 15.20 2.36 -3.07
N SER A 88 14.53 3.00 -4.03
CA SER A 88 15.05 4.13 -4.80
C SER A 88 14.46 5.48 -4.38
N LEU A 89 13.62 5.48 -3.34
CA LEU A 89 12.88 6.65 -2.92
C LEU A 89 13.72 7.47 -1.93
N ASP A 90 13.80 8.77 -2.20
CA ASP A 90 14.29 9.75 -1.22
C ASP A 90 13.19 9.98 -0.17
N LEU A 91 13.29 9.27 0.96
CA LEU A 91 12.26 9.29 2.00
C LEU A 91 12.08 10.68 2.61
N ASP A 92 13.16 11.43 2.82
CA ASP A 92 13.12 12.78 3.42
C ASP A 92 12.28 13.76 2.59
N ARG A 93 12.26 13.55 1.27
CA ARG A 93 11.44 14.36 0.36
C ARG A 93 9.95 14.01 0.40
N PHE A 94 9.59 12.78 0.73
CA PHE A 94 8.22 12.27 0.57
C PHE A 94 7.52 11.88 1.88
N VAL A 95 8.27 11.79 2.98
CA VAL A 95 7.79 11.39 4.30
C VAL A 95 8.01 12.53 5.27
N THR A 96 7.00 12.81 6.08
CA THR A 96 7.10 13.72 7.22
C THR A 96 6.63 12.94 8.44
N VAL A 97 7.49 12.85 9.45
CA VAL A 97 7.16 12.20 10.73
C VAL A 97 6.48 13.25 11.61
N ILE A 98 5.32 12.90 12.15
CA ILE A 98 4.56 13.76 13.07
C ILE A 98 4.68 13.14 14.46
N GLY A 99 5.08 13.94 15.45
CA GLY A 99 5.26 13.49 16.83
C GLY A 99 6.59 12.81 17.10
N GLU A 100 7.62 13.08 16.28
CA GLU A 100 8.99 12.57 16.48
C GLU A 100 9.55 12.94 17.85
N ASP A 101 9.17 14.11 18.38
CA ASP A 101 9.56 14.58 19.72
C ASP A 101 9.05 13.67 20.87
N SER A 102 8.07 12.81 20.60
CA SER A 102 7.56 11.83 21.58
C SER A 102 8.40 10.55 21.62
N LEU A 103 9.35 10.38 20.69
CA LEU A 103 10.24 9.25 20.67
C LEU A 103 11.29 9.40 21.79
N PRO A 104 11.65 8.30 22.47
CA PRO A 104 12.76 8.33 23.40
C PRO A 104 14.03 8.74 22.66
N PRO A 105 14.94 9.48 23.32
CA PRO A 105 16.16 9.94 22.70
C PRO A 105 17.05 8.73 22.31
N PRO A 106 17.92 8.87 21.29
CA PRO A 106 18.76 7.77 20.81
C PRO A 106 19.65 7.13 21.89
N GLU A 107 19.96 7.87 22.95
CA GLU A 107 20.77 7.39 24.09
C GLU A 107 19.96 6.59 25.12
N SER A 108 18.63 6.50 24.96
CA SER A 108 17.78 5.75 25.87
C SER A 108 18.19 4.28 25.91
N LYS A 109 18.32 3.74 27.13
CA LYS A 109 18.59 2.32 27.38
C LYS A 109 17.32 1.48 27.50
N GLU A 110 16.16 2.14 27.51
CA GLU A 110 14.86 1.46 27.57
C GLU A 110 14.41 1.09 26.16
N GLY A 111 13.90 -0.14 26.01
CA GLY A 111 13.30 -0.59 24.76
C GLY A 111 11.97 0.13 24.49
N MET A 112 11.67 0.37 23.22
CA MET A 112 10.40 0.96 22.79
C MET A 112 9.58 -0.06 22.00
N ILE A 113 8.25 -0.03 22.18
CA ILE A 113 7.31 -0.77 21.34
C ILE A 113 6.64 0.22 20.38
N LEU A 114 6.90 0.06 19.09
CA LEU A 114 6.16 0.75 18.04
C LEU A 114 4.96 -0.09 17.62
N LEU A 115 3.76 0.34 17.99
CA LEU A 115 2.52 -0.29 17.57
C LEU A 115 2.07 0.30 16.22
N THR A 116 2.00 -0.54 15.20
CA THR A 116 1.50 -0.18 13.87
C THR A 116 0.30 -1.03 13.47
N GLY A 117 -0.38 -0.65 12.38
CA GLY A 117 -1.45 -1.42 11.76
C GLY A 117 -1.22 -1.55 10.26
N HIS A 118 -1.87 -2.53 9.62
CA HIS A 118 -1.88 -2.66 8.15
C HIS A 118 -2.75 -1.56 7.54
N PHE A 119 -2.28 -0.32 7.62
CA PHE A 119 -3.01 0.88 7.26
C PHE A 119 -2.11 1.81 6.45
N GLY A 120 -2.65 2.34 5.35
CA GLY A 120 -1.88 3.19 4.45
C GLY A 120 -0.81 2.41 3.69
N ASN A 121 0.34 3.05 3.48
CA ASN A 121 1.56 2.40 3.02
C ASN A 121 2.47 2.21 4.24
N TRP A 122 2.49 1.01 4.81
CA TRP A 122 3.21 0.71 6.07
C TRP A 122 4.57 0.04 5.84
N GLU A 123 4.90 -0.31 4.59
CA GLU A 123 6.20 -0.83 4.15
C GLU A 123 7.18 0.32 3.91
#